data_AF-A0A496TRJ3-F1
#
_entry.id   AF-A0A496TRJ3-F1
#
_cell.length_a   1.000
_cell.length_b   1.000
_cell.length_c   1.000
_cell.angle_alpha   90.00
_cell.angle_beta   90.00
_cell.angle_gamma   90.00
#
_symmetry.space_group_name_H-M   'P 1'
#
loop_
_entity.id
_entity.type
_entity.pdbx_description
1 polymer ?
#
loop_
_entity_poly.entity_id
_entity_poly.type
_entity_poly.pdbx_seq_one_letter_code
_entity_poly.pdbx_strand_id
1 'polypeptide(L)'
;MKSANYNNEVIQKLKNHLRVLFQFDSAELDFGIYRIMNYKRKEIENFIENDLIKAIEKEFEKYKVQNQKELLEKIEEKERKIKEDFGNKILKNGKLKEKYGETKLVKGYLELKKPIEEINITENIQSQVFNDLYNFFSRYYEDGDFISKRRYSSKQHKYA
;
A
#
# COMPACT_ATOMS: atom_id res chain seq x y z
N MET A 1 8.47 8.33 6.96
CA MET A 1 8.89 7.29 7.94
C MET A 1 7.73 6.52 8.56
N LYS A 2 6.62 7.14 9.02
CA LYS A 2 5.47 6.38 9.58
C LYS A 2 4.77 5.45 8.58
N SER A 3 4.62 5.85 7.31
CA SER A 3 3.95 5.04 6.27
C SER A 3 4.72 3.75 5.93
N ALA A 4 6.04 3.85 5.75
CA ALA A 4 6.87 2.68 5.45
C ALA A 4 6.86 1.63 6.57
N ASN A 5 6.82 2.08 7.84
CA ASN A 5 6.78 1.17 8.98
C ASN A 5 5.41 0.46 9.10
N TYR A 6 4.32 1.21 8.86
CA TYR A 6 2.97 0.64 8.81
C TYR A 6 2.82 -0.43 7.71
N ASN A 7 3.38 -0.18 6.52
CA ASN A 7 3.37 -1.15 5.43
C ASN A 7 4.09 -2.45 5.80
N ASN A 8 5.24 -2.34 6.45
CA ASN A 8 5.97 -3.51 6.92
C ASN A 8 5.15 -4.31 7.94
N GLU A 9 4.49 -3.66 8.89
CA GLU A 9 3.62 -4.35 9.85
C GLU A 9 2.45 -5.09 9.18
N VAL A 10 1.79 -4.47 8.20
CA VAL A 10 0.68 -5.10 7.46
C VAL A 10 1.17 -6.29 6.63
N ILE A 11 2.29 -6.14 5.93
CA ILE A 11 2.91 -7.23 5.16
C ILE A 11 3.28 -8.39 6.08
N GLN A 12 3.87 -8.12 7.25
CA GLN A 12 4.23 -9.17 8.20
C GLN A 12 2.98 -9.88 8.77
N LYS A 13 1.90 -9.14 9.06
CA LYS A 13 0.62 -9.75 9.46
C LYS A 13 0.06 -10.67 8.38
N LEU A 14 0.09 -10.25 7.12
CA LEU A 14 -0.33 -11.08 5.99
C LEU A 14 0.53 -12.35 5.88
N LYS A 15 1.86 -12.22 5.91
CA LYS A 15 2.79 -13.36 5.83
C LYS A 15 2.56 -14.37 6.95
N ASN A 16 2.47 -13.90 8.19
CA ASN A 16 2.21 -14.75 9.34
C ASN A 16 0.86 -15.46 9.22
N HIS A 17 -0.18 -14.75 8.77
CA HIS A 17 -1.48 -15.35 8.57
C HIS A 17 -1.45 -16.44 7.49
N LEU A 18 -0.80 -16.20 6.35
CA LEU A 18 -0.64 -17.20 5.29
C LEU A 18 0.12 -18.44 5.77
N ARG A 19 1.17 -18.28 6.61
CA ARG A 19 1.89 -19.41 7.20
C ARG A 19 0.98 -20.29 8.07
N VAL A 20 0.09 -19.67 8.84
CA VAL A 20 -0.92 -20.40 9.63
C VAL A 20 -1.90 -21.11 8.69
N LEU A 21 -2.39 -20.45 7.64
CA LEU A 21 -3.31 -21.06 6.67
C LEU A 21 -2.72 -22.28 5.96
N PHE A 22 -1.43 -22.22 5.63
CA PHE A 22 -0.69 -23.31 5.04
C PHE A 22 -0.13 -24.31 6.07
N GLN A 23 -0.53 -24.19 7.34
CA GLN A 23 -0.25 -25.14 8.42
C GLN A 23 1.26 -25.44 8.55
N PHE A 24 2.08 -24.38 8.51
CA PHE A 24 3.54 -24.52 8.61
C PHE A 24 3.99 -25.22 9.90
N ASP A 25 3.22 -25.10 10.98
CA ASP A 25 3.50 -25.73 12.28
C ASP A 25 3.22 -27.25 12.31
N SER A 26 2.55 -27.80 11.29
CA SER A 26 2.19 -29.21 11.21
C SER A 26 3.21 -30.07 10.44
N ALA A 27 4.50 -29.71 10.52
CA ALA A 27 5.57 -30.36 9.78
C ALA A 27 5.73 -31.87 10.07
N GLU A 28 5.32 -32.31 11.25
CA GLU A 28 5.43 -33.71 11.69
C GLU A 28 4.36 -34.62 11.06
N LEU A 29 3.30 -34.07 10.48
CA LEU A 29 2.24 -34.84 9.83
C LEU A 29 2.67 -35.22 8.40
N ASP A 30 2.84 -36.52 8.12
CA ASP A 30 3.23 -37.03 6.80
C ASP A 30 2.14 -37.89 6.13
N PHE A 31 0.89 -37.47 6.23
CA PHE A 31 -0.24 -38.16 5.63
C PHE A 31 -1.20 -37.19 4.93
N GLY A 32 -1.98 -37.70 3.97
CA GLY A 32 -2.97 -36.90 3.24
C GLY A 32 -2.39 -35.63 2.62
N ILE A 33 -3.09 -34.50 2.80
CA ILE A 33 -2.67 -33.20 2.28
C ILE A 33 -1.37 -32.69 2.90
N TYR A 34 -1.07 -33.06 4.15
CA TYR A 34 0.13 -32.63 4.87
C TYR A 34 1.42 -33.07 4.19
N ARG A 35 1.42 -34.26 3.57
CA ARG A 35 2.55 -34.76 2.79
C ARG A 35 2.87 -33.87 1.59
N ILE A 36 1.84 -33.40 0.89
CA ILE A 36 1.99 -32.48 -0.26
C ILE A 36 2.51 -31.13 0.24
N MET A 37 1.92 -30.62 1.32
CA MET A 37 2.33 -29.36 1.94
C MET A 37 3.79 -29.38 2.39
N ASN A 38 4.24 -30.48 3.00
CA ASN A 38 5.63 -30.66 3.40
C ASN A 38 6.57 -30.78 2.20
N TYR A 39 6.19 -31.54 1.17
CA TYR A 39 6.97 -31.65 -0.07
C TYR A 39 7.15 -30.29 -0.77
N LYS A 40 6.09 -29.47 -0.77
CA LYS A 40 6.07 -28.14 -1.40
C LYS A 40 6.45 -26.99 -0.47
N ARG A 41 6.84 -27.27 0.77
CA ARG A 41 7.08 -26.26 1.82
C ARG A 41 7.99 -25.13 1.36
N LYS A 42 9.10 -25.45 0.68
CA LYS A 42 10.05 -24.44 0.15
C LYS A 42 9.43 -23.54 -0.90
N GLU A 43 8.61 -24.10 -1.80
CA GLU A 43 7.92 -23.32 -2.84
C GLU A 43 6.87 -22.40 -2.21
N ILE A 44 6.11 -22.90 -1.22
CA ILE A 44 5.10 -22.12 -0.51
C ILE A 44 5.76 -21.01 0.34
N GLU A 45 6.88 -21.30 0.99
CA GLU A 45 7.65 -20.29 1.72
C GLU A 45 8.16 -19.19 0.79
N ASN A 46 8.72 -19.55 -0.36
CA ASN A 46 9.14 -18.55 -1.35
C ASN A 46 7.95 -17.74 -1.88
N PHE A 47 6.80 -18.37 -2.08
CA PHE A 47 5.59 -17.68 -2.49
C PHE A 47 5.15 -16.61 -1.48
N ILE A 48 5.10 -16.97 -0.19
CA ILE A 48 4.70 -16.06 0.90
C ILE A 48 5.72 -14.93 1.08
N GLU A 49 7.01 -15.27 1.05
CA GLU A 49 8.07 -14.31 1.36
C GLU A 49 8.36 -13.35 0.21
N ASN A 50 8.30 -13.85 -1.03
CA ASN A 50 8.79 -13.15 -2.20
C ASN A 50 7.73 -13.00 -3.28
N ASP A 51 7.18 -14.10 -3.81
CA ASP A 51 6.46 -14.06 -5.08
C ASP A 51 5.17 -13.25 -4.98
N LEU A 52 4.41 -13.39 -3.89
CA LEU A 52 3.19 -12.60 -3.66
C LEU A 52 3.48 -11.11 -3.56
N ILE A 53 4.53 -10.74 -2.81
CA ILE A 53 4.91 -9.34 -2.60
C ILE A 53 5.37 -8.73 -3.93
N LYS A 54 6.25 -9.43 -4.65
CA LYS A 54 6.77 -9.01 -5.96
C LYS A 54 5.65 -8.90 -7.00
N ALA A 55 4.66 -9.80 -6.99
CA ALA A 55 3.53 -9.74 -7.91
C ALA A 55 2.72 -8.45 -7.69
N ILE A 56 2.45 -8.10 -6.44
CA ILE A 56 1.74 -6.86 -6.09
C ILE A 56 2.60 -5.65 -6.48
N GLU A 57 3.86 -5.61 -6.05
CA GLU A 57 4.77 -4.51 -6.38
C GLU A 57 4.89 -4.27 -7.88
N LYS A 58 5.06 -5.33 -8.67
CA LYS A 58 5.17 -5.26 -10.14
C LYS A 58 3.91 -4.69 -10.80
N GLU A 59 2.72 -5.03 -10.30
CA GLU A 59 1.49 -4.43 -10.81
C GLU A 59 1.40 -2.94 -10.46
N PHE A 60 1.86 -2.54 -9.28
CA PHE A 60 1.90 -1.13 -8.86
C PHE A 60 3.03 -0.32 -9.51
N GLU A 61 4.13 -0.96 -9.93
CA GLU A 61 5.22 -0.32 -10.68
C GLU A 61 4.73 0.32 -11.98
N LYS A 62 3.75 -0.28 -12.66
CA LYS A 62 3.13 0.28 -13.87
C LYS A 62 2.50 1.66 -13.65
N TYR A 63 2.16 1.97 -12.39
CA TYR A 63 1.54 3.22 -11.98
C TYR A 63 2.51 4.18 -11.28
N LYS A 64 3.75 3.74 -10.99
CA LYS A 64 4.79 4.62 -10.45
C LYS A 64 5.39 5.45 -11.59
N VAL A 65 5.31 6.77 -11.45
CA VAL A 65 5.88 7.69 -12.44
C VAL A 65 7.40 7.53 -12.46
N GLN A 66 7.95 7.29 -13.66
CA GLN A 66 9.34 6.91 -13.89
C GLN A 66 10.39 7.95 -13.43
N ASN A 67 9.97 9.18 -13.10
CA ASN A 67 10.86 10.29 -12.71
C ASN A 67 10.55 10.85 -11.31
N GLN A 68 10.01 10.07 -10.36
CA GLN A 68 9.70 10.56 -9.00
C GLN A 68 10.86 11.32 -8.34
N LYS A 69 12.10 10.82 -8.50
CA LYS A 69 13.30 11.45 -7.92
C LYS A 69 13.63 12.80 -8.56
N GLU A 70 13.66 12.88 -9.88
CA GLU A 70 13.87 14.15 -10.58
C GLU A 70 12.73 15.15 -10.31
N LEU A 71 11.51 14.65 -10.12
CA LEU A 71 10.35 15.48 -9.80
C LEU A 71 10.46 16.08 -8.39
N LEU A 72 10.93 15.30 -7.42
CA LEU A 72 11.24 15.78 -6.07
C LEU A 72 12.33 16.85 -6.09
N GLU A 73 13.43 16.62 -6.82
CA GLU A 73 14.53 17.59 -6.97
C GLU A 73 14.02 18.91 -7.60
N LYS A 74 13.20 18.84 -8.67
CA LYS A 74 12.59 20.01 -9.29
C LYS A 74 11.66 20.79 -8.35
N ILE A 75 10.94 20.09 -7.47
CA ILE A 75 10.08 20.72 -6.46
C ILE A 75 10.92 21.43 -5.40
N GLU A 76 11.98 20.78 -4.89
CA GLU A 76 12.88 21.39 -3.91
C GLU A 76 13.55 22.65 -4.46
N GLU A 77 13.98 22.62 -5.73
CA GLU A 77 14.51 23.81 -6.40
C GLU A 77 13.47 24.94 -6.50
N LYS A 78 12.22 24.61 -6.84
CA LYS A 78 11.13 25.60 -6.93
C LYS A 78 10.75 26.12 -5.54
N GLU A 79 10.74 25.29 -4.51
CA GLU A 79 10.55 25.72 -3.12
C GLU A 79 11.63 26.70 -2.67
N ARG A 80 12.90 26.41 -2.98
CA ARG A 80 14.03 27.28 -2.65
C ARG A 80 13.89 28.64 -3.32
N LYS A 81 13.56 28.67 -4.63
CA LYS A 81 13.29 29.92 -5.36
C LYS A 81 12.11 30.70 -4.79
N ILE A 82 11.02 30.01 -4.38
CA ILE A 82 9.87 30.66 -3.74
C ILE A 82 10.25 31.25 -2.37
N LYS A 83 11.11 30.56 -1.60
CA LYS A 83 11.61 31.05 -0.30
C LYS A 83 12.53 32.26 -0.49
N GLU A 84 13.36 32.29 -1.54
CA GLU A 84 14.24 33.41 -1.89
C GLU A 84 13.45 34.64 -2.36
N ASP A 85 12.51 34.48 -3.30
CA ASP A 85 11.76 35.60 -3.91
C ASP A 85 10.68 36.19 -2.97
N PHE A 86 10.09 35.37 -2.09
CA PHE A 86 8.94 35.80 -1.28
C PHE A 86 9.10 35.64 0.24
N GLY A 87 10.22 35.07 0.69
CA GLY A 87 10.50 34.82 2.11
C GLY A 87 9.75 33.63 2.73
N ASN A 88 10.21 33.18 3.90
CA ASN A 88 9.69 32.01 4.64
C ASN A 88 8.21 32.06 5.06
N LYS A 89 7.47 33.15 4.77
CA LYS A 89 6.07 33.34 5.20
C LYS A 89 5.02 32.73 4.24
N ILE A 90 5.44 32.27 3.06
CA ILE A 90 4.52 31.85 1.99
C ILE A 90 4.17 30.36 2.06
N LEU A 91 5.10 29.52 2.52
CA LEU A 91 4.94 28.08 2.69
C LEU A 91 4.88 27.73 4.18
N LYS A 92 3.67 27.59 4.74
CA LYS A 92 3.49 26.90 6.03
C LYS A 92 3.08 25.46 5.73
N ASN A 93 3.94 24.50 6.08
CA ASN A 93 3.68 23.06 5.94
C ASN A 93 3.25 22.62 4.53
N GLY A 94 3.84 23.19 3.47
CA GLY A 94 3.51 22.82 2.09
C GLY A 94 2.15 23.33 1.58
N LYS A 95 1.46 24.20 2.33
CA LYS A 95 0.27 24.93 1.88
C LYS A 95 0.59 26.41 1.67
N LEU A 96 0.29 26.88 0.45
CA LEU A 96 0.40 28.30 0.07
C LEU A 96 -0.76 29.10 0.69
N LYS A 97 -0.48 30.32 1.16
CA LYS A 97 -1.54 31.29 1.45
C LYS A 97 -2.20 31.73 0.14
N GLU A 98 -3.55 31.70 0.09
CA GLU A 98 -4.39 32.01 -1.08
C GLU A 98 -4.03 33.31 -1.82
N LYS A 99 -3.44 34.29 -1.14
CA LYS A 99 -3.08 35.60 -1.69
C LYS A 99 -2.02 35.60 -2.81
N TYR A 100 -1.32 34.48 -3.07
CA TYR A 100 -0.19 34.43 -4.02
C TYR A 100 -0.36 33.39 -5.15
N GLY A 101 -1.55 32.81 -5.29
CA GLY A 101 -1.87 31.75 -6.27
C GLY A 101 -1.69 32.14 -7.74
N GLU A 102 -1.55 33.43 -8.06
CA GLU A 102 -1.44 33.91 -9.44
C GLU A 102 0.00 33.98 -9.98
N THR A 103 1.01 33.87 -9.12
CA THR A 103 2.42 33.99 -9.55
C THR A 103 2.84 32.77 -10.38
N LYS A 104 3.51 32.99 -11.53
CA LYS A 104 4.00 31.91 -12.42
C LYS A 104 4.83 30.84 -11.70
N LEU A 105 5.60 31.23 -10.67
CA LEU A 105 6.41 30.31 -9.86
C LEU A 105 5.54 29.38 -8.98
N VAL A 106 4.46 29.92 -8.42
CA VAL A 106 3.52 29.19 -7.57
C VAL A 106 2.70 28.19 -8.38
N LYS A 107 2.26 28.57 -9.58
CA LYS A 107 1.58 27.66 -10.52
C LYS A 107 2.47 26.49 -10.93
N GLY A 108 3.72 26.75 -11.29
CA GLY A 108 4.68 25.69 -11.63
C GLY A 108 4.99 24.75 -10.47
N TYR A 109 5.02 25.25 -9.23
CA TYR A 109 5.13 24.40 -8.04
C TYR A 109 3.90 23.52 -7.82
N LEU A 110 2.68 24.05 -7.99
CA LEU A 110 1.44 23.28 -7.87
C LEU A 110 1.32 22.19 -8.94
N GLU A 111 1.72 22.48 -10.17
CA GLU A 111 1.74 21.50 -11.26
C GLU A 111 2.71 20.36 -10.98
N LEU A 112 3.90 20.65 -10.45
CA LEU A 112 4.86 19.61 -10.06
C LEU A 112 4.41 18.81 -8.84
N LYS A 113 3.62 19.41 -7.95
CA LYS A 113 3.10 18.75 -6.75
C LYS A 113 2.00 17.72 -7.04
N LYS A 114 1.18 17.95 -8.07
CA LYS A 114 0.07 17.05 -8.46
C LYS A 114 0.54 15.60 -8.71
N PRO A 115 1.56 15.32 -9.56
CA PRO A 115 2.02 13.96 -9.76
C PRO A 115 2.59 13.31 -8.49
N ILE A 116 3.17 14.07 -7.55
CA ILE A 116 3.64 13.51 -6.28
C ILE A 116 2.47 13.11 -5.38
N GLU A 117 1.42 13.92 -5.33
CA GLU A 117 0.20 13.56 -4.61
C GLU A 117 -0.41 12.28 -5.20
N GLU A 118 -0.43 12.13 -6.53
CA GLU A 118 -0.86 10.91 -7.21
C GLU A 118 0.01 9.70 -6.83
N ILE A 119 1.34 9.84 -6.79
CA ILE A 119 2.24 8.75 -6.37
C ILE A 119 1.98 8.33 -4.92
N ASN A 120 1.80 9.29 -4.00
CA ASN A 120 1.49 8.99 -2.61
C ASN A 120 0.12 8.30 -2.46
N ILE A 121 -0.85 8.63 -3.31
CA ILE A 121 -2.14 7.95 -3.36
C ILE A 121 -1.94 6.50 -3.82
N THR A 122 -1.17 6.28 -4.89
CA THR A 122 -0.84 4.93 -5.39
C THR A 122 -0.15 4.07 -4.34
N GLU A 123 0.81 4.62 -3.60
CA GLU A 123 1.46 3.91 -2.47
C GLU A 123 0.47 3.56 -1.35
N ASN A 124 -0.45 4.46 -1.01
CA ASN A 124 -1.50 4.15 -0.02
C ASN A 124 -2.46 3.06 -0.51
N ILE A 125 -2.83 3.08 -1.80
CA ILE A 125 -3.68 2.04 -2.38
C ILE A 125 -2.96 0.68 -2.31
N GLN A 126 -1.65 0.64 -2.61
CA GLN A 126 -0.85 -0.58 -2.47
C GLN A 126 -0.89 -1.12 -1.03
N SER A 127 -0.69 -0.26 -0.03
CA SER A 127 -0.82 -0.64 1.38
C SER A 127 -2.21 -1.20 1.72
N GLN A 128 -3.25 -0.58 1.17
CA GLN A 128 -4.62 -1.00 1.37
C GLN A 128 -4.87 -2.39 0.78
N VAL A 129 -4.30 -2.70 -0.39
CA VAL A 129 -4.40 -4.05 -1.00
C VAL A 129 -3.84 -5.13 -0.08
N PHE A 130 -2.66 -4.92 0.54
CA PHE A 130 -2.11 -5.89 1.49
C PHE A 130 -3.05 -6.13 2.69
N ASN A 131 -3.65 -5.06 3.21
CA ASN A 131 -4.61 -5.15 4.30
C ASN A 131 -5.90 -5.85 3.86
N ASP A 132 -6.39 -5.57 2.66
CA ASP A 132 -7.59 -6.19 2.10
C ASP A 132 -7.39 -7.68 1.86
N LEU A 133 -6.20 -8.10 1.39
CA LEU A 133 -5.83 -9.52 1.29
C LEU A 133 -5.85 -10.20 2.65
N TYR A 134 -5.23 -9.59 3.67
CA TYR A 134 -5.25 -10.12 5.02
C TYR A 134 -6.68 -10.27 5.54
N ASN A 135 -7.51 -9.23 5.40
CA ASN A 135 -8.90 -9.24 5.84
C ASN A 135 -9.75 -10.27 5.07
N PHE A 136 -9.48 -10.44 3.77
CA PHE A 136 -10.17 -11.42 2.94
C PHE A 136 -9.89 -12.84 3.43
N PHE A 137 -8.62 -13.22 3.53
CA PHE A 137 -8.22 -14.54 3.99
C PHE A 137 -8.67 -14.80 5.43
N SER A 138 -8.48 -13.85 6.34
CA SER A 138 -8.88 -13.99 7.74
C SER A 138 -10.40 -14.15 7.92
N ARG A 139 -11.21 -13.57 7.03
CA ARG A 139 -12.67 -13.61 7.15
C ARG A 139 -13.28 -14.80 6.44
N TYR A 140 -12.79 -15.10 5.25
CA TYR A 140 -13.45 -15.99 4.32
C TYR A 140 -12.78 -17.35 4.23
N TYR A 141 -11.55 -17.55 4.71
CA TYR A 141 -10.91 -18.85 4.68
C TYR A 141 -10.92 -19.49 6.07
N GLU A 142 -11.47 -20.69 6.18
CA GLU A 142 -11.60 -21.45 7.44
C GLU A 142 -11.59 -22.96 7.11
N ASP A 143 -10.80 -23.74 7.86
CA ASP A 143 -10.68 -25.21 7.72
C ASP A 143 -10.43 -25.74 6.29
N GLY A 144 -9.73 -24.97 5.45
CA GLY A 144 -9.36 -25.40 4.11
C GLY A 144 -10.37 -25.04 3.01
N ASP A 145 -11.41 -24.28 3.33
CA ASP A 145 -12.40 -23.83 2.35
C ASP A 145 -12.76 -22.34 2.52
N PHE A 146 -13.32 -21.76 1.45
CA PHE A 146 -13.86 -20.41 1.47
C PHE A 146 -15.33 -20.41 1.92
N ILE A 147 -15.61 -19.75 3.05
CA ILE A 147 -16.96 -19.62 3.58
C ILE A 147 -17.64 -18.36 3.02
N SER A 148 -18.82 -18.52 2.44
CA SER A 148 -19.67 -17.38 2.08
C SER A 148 -20.33 -16.75 3.32
N LYS A 149 -19.71 -15.73 3.92
CA LYS A 149 -20.34 -14.94 5.00
C LYS A 149 -21.29 -13.88 4.43
N ARG A 150 -22.58 -13.94 4.78
CA ARG A 150 -23.56 -12.89 4.39
C ARG A 150 -23.12 -11.53 4.93
N ARG A 151 -23.02 -10.53 4.05
CA ARG A 151 -22.86 -9.13 4.48
C ARG A 151 -24.21 -8.66 5.02
N TYR A 152 -24.37 -8.60 6.34
CA TYR A 152 -25.41 -7.77 6.93
C TYR A 152 -25.00 -6.31 6.71
N SER A 153 -25.63 -5.66 5.72
CA SER A 153 -25.53 -4.21 5.61
C SER A 153 -26.10 -3.61 6.88
N SER A 154 -25.32 -2.81 7.60
CA SER A 154 -25.79 -2.04 8.76
C SER A 154 -26.73 -0.89 8.37
N LYS A 155 -27.21 -0.85 7.12
CA LYS A 155 -28.41 -0.10 6.76
C LYS A 155 -29.64 -0.96 7.04
N GLN A 156 -30.17 -0.82 8.26
CA GLN A 156 -31.61 -0.92 8.46
C GLN A 156 -32.30 0.15 7.59
N HIS A 157 -32.50 -0.15 6.30
CA HIS A 157 -33.59 0.47 5.57
C HIS A 157 -34.83 -0.38 5.85
N LYS A 158 -35.52 -0.05 6.95
CA LYS A 158 -36.93 -0.38 7.10
C LYS A 158 -37.66 0.37 5.99
N TYR A 159 -38.14 -0.35 4.99
CA TYR A 159 -39.17 0.16 4.09
C TYR A 159 -40.51 -0.32 4.63
N ALA A 160 -41.40 0.65 4.83
CA ALA A 160 -42.81 0.60 5.23
C ALA A 160 -43.12 -0.07 6.58
#